data_AF-A0A1H8HUZ8-F1
#
_entry.id   AF-A0A1H8HUZ8-F1
#
_cell.length_a   1.000
_cell.length_b   1.000
_cell.length_c   1.000
_cell.angle_alpha   90.00
_cell.angle_beta   90.00
_cell.angle_gamma   90.00
#
_symmetry.space_group_name_H-M   'P 1'
#
loop_
_entity.id
_entity.type
_entity.pdbx_description
1 polymer ?
#
loop_
_entity_poly.entity_id
_entity_poly.type
_entity_poly.pdbx_seq_one_letter_code
_entity_poly.pdbx_strand_id
1 'polypeptide(L)'
;MGNNKNKKTARQAKAKKFKKDGQRPYPYTRKNKAKEERDAKVKVKSAEITMSAVNRSQYPVDGIPEIALAGRSNVGKSSLINGLLNRKSFARTSQTPGKTRTINFYLINNEFFFVDLPGYGYAKVSKSEKDKWGEVMERYLSDRKELCSILLLVDVRHEPTDDDKMMYDWIKFFGYNCIVVATKADKISRGNYQKHISIIRNKLEMNPDDKVVITSASDKIGIANLWDEIVEEYESHGYKITTEENNSNIEN
;
A
#
# COMPACT_ATOMS: atom_id res chain seq x y z
N MET A 1 42.43 -23.06 -24.35
CA MET A 1 40.98 -23.29 -24.56
C MET A 1 40.32 -23.69 -23.24
N GLY A 2 40.00 -22.73 -22.37
CA GLY A 2 39.45 -22.99 -21.03
C GLY A 2 37.92 -22.90 -21.03
N ASN A 3 37.24 -24.04 -21.14
CA ASN A 3 35.82 -24.07 -21.52
C ASN A 3 34.88 -24.40 -20.34
N ASN A 4 34.34 -23.34 -19.72
CA ASN A 4 32.91 -23.04 -19.62
C ASN A 4 31.89 -24.11 -19.14
N LYS A 5 32.29 -25.21 -18.50
CA LYS A 5 31.35 -26.25 -18.02
C LYS A 5 30.93 -26.14 -16.54
N ASN A 6 31.68 -25.43 -15.69
CA ASN A 6 31.39 -25.36 -14.24
C ASN A 6 30.50 -24.20 -13.76
N LYS A 7 30.11 -23.25 -14.63
CA LYS A 7 29.23 -22.12 -14.23
C LYS A 7 27.73 -22.40 -14.42
N LYS A 8 27.33 -23.40 -15.21
CA LYS A 8 25.92 -23.76 -15.43
C LYS A 8 25.32 -24.57 -14.27
N THR A 9 26.10 -25.44 -13.64
CA THR A 9 25.66 -26.31 -12.53
C THR A 9 25.43 -25.53 -11.23
N ALA A 10 26.25 -24.53 -10.91
CA ALA A 10 26.04 -23.66 -9.74
C ALA A 10 24.80 -22.75 -9.85
N ARG A 11 24.43 -22.35 -11.07
CA ARG A 11 23.22 -21.53 -11.34
C ARG A 11 21.93 -22.34 -11.19
N GLN A 12 21.94 -23.60 -11.62
CA GLN A 12 20.80 -24.52 -11.47
C GLN A 12 20.64 -24.99 -10.01
N ALA A 13 21.74 -25.14 -9.26
CA ALA A 13 21.70 -25.45 -7.83
C ALA A 13 21.14 -24.29 -6.98
N LYS A 14 21.47 -23.03 -7.30
CA LYS A 14 20.84 -21.86 -6.65
C LYS A 14 19.34 -21.77 -6.94
N ALA A 15 18.91 -22.00 -8.18
CA ALA A 15 17.49 -21.96 -8.56
C ALA A 15 16.64 -23.05 -7.88
N LYS A 16 17.21 -24.22 -7.59
CA LYS A 16 16.50 -25.30 -6.87
C LYS A 16 16.38 -25.07 -5.37
N LYS A 17 17.26 -24.26 -4.75
CA LYS A 17 17.21 -23.97 -3.30
C LYS A 17 16.09 -22.98 -2.94
N PHE A 18 15.70 -22.09 -3.86
CA PHE A 18 14.61 -21.11 -3.67
C PHE A 18 13.19 -21.71 -3.67
N LYS A 19 13.01 -23.00 -3.98
CA LYS A 19 11.69 -23.65 -3.91
C LYS A 19 11.36 -24.21 -2.52
N LYS A 20 12.29 -24.19 -1.57
CA LYS A 20 12.10 -24.80 -0.23
C LYS A 20 11.75 -23.80 0.87
N ASP A 21 12.13 -22.53 0.71
CA ASP A 21 11.68 -21.43 1.55
C ASP A 21 10.76 -20.58 0.69
N GLY A 22 9.48 -20.43 1.03
CA GLY A 22 8.43 -19.76 0.23
C GLY A 22 8.63 -18.27 -0.05
N GLN A 23 9.87 -17.77 -0.09
CA GLN A 23 10.22 -16.40 -0.45
C GLN A 23 10.29 -16.25 -1.96
N ARG A 24 9.21 -15.73 -2.57
CA ARG A 24 9.32 -15.07 -3.88
C ARG A 24 10.23 -13.84 -3.70
N PRO A 25 11.31 -13.68 -4.50
CA PRO A 25 12.14 -12.48 -4.44
C PRO A 25 11.31 -11.28 -4.90
N TYR A 26 10.85 -10.47 -3.94
CA TYR A 26 10.17 -9.21 -4.20
C TYR A 26 11.21 -8.19 -4.70
N PRO A 27 10.92 -7.46 -5.78
CA PRO A 27 11.54 -7.75 -7.05
C PRO A 27 12.82 -6.94 -7.16
N TYR A 28 13.99 -7.54 -6.93
CA TYR A 28 15.26 -6.90 -7.28
C TYR A 28 16.15 -7.79 -8.13
N THR A 29 15.99 -7.65 -9.45
CA THR A 29 17.01 -8.01 -10.44
C THR A 29 17.47 -6.73 -11.15
N ARG A 30 18.62 -6.74 -11.82
CA ARG A 30 19.09 -5.58 -12.64
C ARG A 30 18.02 -5.06 -13.64
N LYS A 31 17.04 -5.88 -14.04
CA LYS A 31 15.90 -5.46 -14.88
C LYS A 31 14.91 -4.53 -14.16
N ASN A 32 14.79 -4.62 -12.84
CA ASN A 32 13.80 -3.83 -12.07
C ASN A 32 14.26 -2.40 -11.79
N LYS A 33 15.56 -2.10 -11.94
CA LYS A 33 16.08 -0.73 -11.86
C LYS A 33 15.39 0.19 -12.88
N ALA A 34 15.09 -0.31 -14.08
CA ALA A 34 14.38 0.45 -15.10
C ALA A 34 12.88 0.67 -14.79
N LYS A 35 12.29 -0.14 -13.89
CA LYS A 35 10.88 0.02 -13.46
C LYS A 35 10.69 1.10 -12.39
N GLU A 36 11.76 1.56 -11.73
CA GLU A 36 11.71 2.60 -10.67
C GLU A 36 11.78 4.03 -11.23
N GLU A 37 12.35 4.23 -12.43
CA GLU A 37 12.52 5.55 -13.07
C GLU A 37 11.46 5.84 -14.15
N ARG A 38 10.47 4.95 -14.33
CA ARG A 38 9.39 5.14 -15.28
C ARG A 38 8.21 5.90 -14.67
N ASP A 39 7.42 6.51 -15.53
CA ASP A 39 6.16 7.13 -15.14
C ASP A 39 5.13 6.09 -14.64
N ALA A 40 4.24 6.54 -13.76
CA ALA A 40 3.14 5.71 -13.27
C ALA A 40 2.12 5.47 -14.38
N LYS A 41 1.53 4.26 -14.41
CA LYS A 41 0.49 3.90 -15.41
C LYS A 41 -0.75 4.80 -15.34
N VAL A 42 -1.06 5.32 -14.16
CA VAL A 42 -2.21 6.20 -13.91
C VAL A 42 -1.71 7.64 -13.83
N LYS A 43 -2.25 8.50 -14.70
CA LYS A 43 -2.11 9.95 -14.58
C LYS A 43 -3.26 10.52 -13.76
N VAL A 44 -2.93 11.11 -12.61
CA VAL A 44 -3.90 11.82 -11.77
C VAL A 44 -4.16 13.20 -12.39
N LYS A 45 -5.33 13.34 -13.01
CA LYS A 45 -5.81 14.58 -13.66
C LYS A 45 -6.63 15.42 -12.67
N SER A 46 -7.46 14.79 -11.85
CA SER A 46 -8.23 15.44 -10.78
C SER A 46 -8.11 14.68 -9.47
N ALA A 47 -8.20 15.41 -8.36
CA ALA A 47 -8.33 14.87 -7.02
C ALA A 47 -9.09 15.88 -6.16
N GLU A 48 -10.17 15.43 -5.52
CA GLU A 48 -11.09 16.26 -4.76
C GLU A 48 -11.32 15.67 -3.37
N ILE A 49 -11.40 16.52 -2.35
CA ILE A 49 -11.82 16.08 -1.01
C ILE A 49 -13.33 16.09 -1.01
N THR A 50 -13.94 14.92 -1.12
CA THR A 50 -15.40 14.79 -1.22
C THR A 50 -16.04 14.85 0.16
N MET A 51 -15.46 14.16 1.14
CA MET A 51 -16.08 14.03 2.46
C MET A 51 -15.07 13.69 3.55
N SER A 52 -15.33 14.19 4.77
CA SER A 52 -14.73 13.71 6.02
C SER A 52 -15.83 13.16 6.91
N ALA A 53 -16.00 11.84 6.91
CA ALA A 53 -17.10 11.15 7.57
C ALA A 53 -16.74 10.74 9.00
N VAL A 54 -17.62 11.03 9.96
CA VAL A 54 -17.57 10.49 11.33
C VAL A 54 -18.41 9.22 11.49
N ASN A 55 -19.44 9.07 10.64
CA ASN A 55 -20.44 8.00 10.74
C ASN A 55 -20.67 7.34 9.36
N ARG A 56 -21.12 6.09 9.34
CA ARG A 56 -21.37 5.33 8.10
C ARG A 56 -22.42 5.96 7.17
N SER A 57 -23.41 6.67 7.73
CA SER A 57 -24.43 7.37 6.94
C SER A 57 -23.88 8.52 6.08
N GLN A 58 -22.63 8.94 6.30
CA GLN A 58 -21.96 9.99 5.54
C GLN A 58 -21.02 9.43 4.47
N TYR A 59 -20.86 8.10 4.38
CA TYR A 59 -20.00 7.51 3.37
C TYR A 59 -20.61 7.70 1.98
N PRO A 60 -19.80 7.87 0.93
CA PRO A 60 -20.29 7.79 -0.44
C PRO A 60 -21.05 6.48 -0.68
N VAL A 61 -22.15 6.58 -1.42
CA VAL A 61 -23.05 5.47 -1.80
C VAL A 61 -23.29 5.41 -3.31
N ASP A 62 -22.46 6.10 -4.07
CA ASP A 62 -22.47 6.17 -5.54
C ASP A 62 -21.90 4.91 -6.21
N GLY A 63 -21.43 3.93 -5.42
CA GLY A 63 -20.87 2.67 -5.91
C GLY A 63 -19.47 2.81 -6.52
N ILE A 64 -18.82 3.95 -6.33
CA ILE A 64 -17.47 4.19 -6.81
C ILE A 64 -16.49 3.35 -5.99
N PRO A 65 -15.58 2.59 -6.65
CA PRO A 65 -14.63 1.71 -5.97
C PRO A 65 -13.63 2.46 -5.08
N GLU A 66 -13.11 1.75 -4.07
CA GLU A 66 -12.32 2.30 -2.98
C GLU A 66 -11.00 1.58 -2.77
N ILE A 67 -9.95 2.36 -2.47
CA ILE A 67 -8.69 1.88 -1.88
C ILE A 67 -8.50 2.58 -0.56
N ALA A 68 -8.54 1.81 0.51
CA ALA A 68 -8.32 2.35 1.85
C ALA A 68 -6.84 2.37 2.20
N LEU A 69 -6.41 3.38 2.94
CA LEU A 69 -5.08 3.48 3.50
C LEU A 69 -5.16 3.37 5.02
N ALA A 70 -4.53 2.35 5.57
CA ALA A 70 -4.39 2.12 7.00
C ALA A 70 -2.93 2.23 7.40
N GLY A 71 -2.65 2.65 8.63
CA GLY A 71 -1.29 2.67 9.15
C GLY A 71 -1.18 3.48 10.42
N ARG A 72 -0.07 3.29 11.14
CA ARG A 72 0.20 4.08 12.35
C ARG A 72 0.25 5.57 12.06
N SER A 73 -0.04 6.36 13.08
CA SER A 73 0.21 7.79 13.02
C SER A 73 1.67 8.09 12.72
N ASN A 74 1.91 9.05 11.81
CA ASN A 74 3.25 9.43 11.33
C ASN A 74 4.04 8.34 10.57
N VAL A 75 3.38 7.25 10.15
CA VAL A 75 4.01 6.23 9.27
C VAL A 75 4.31 6.77 7.87
N GLY A 76 3.60 7.83 7.46
CA GLY A 76 3.76 8.47 6.13
C GLY A 76 2.53 8.40 5.24
N LYS A 77 1.34 8.06 5.76
CA LYS A 77 0.09 7.94 4.99
C LYS A 77 -0.26 9.16 4.15
N SER A 78 -0.37 10.35 4.75
CA SER A 78 -0.67 11.57 3.99
C SER A 78 0.44 11.91 2.98
N SER A 79 1.71 11.62 3.32
CA SER A 79 2.84 11.79 2.40
C SER A 79 2.74 10.84 1.20
N LEU A 80 2.34 9.59 1.42
CA LEU A 80 2.13 8.61 0.35
C LEU A 80 0.98 9.04 -0.55
N ILE A 81 -0.16 9.49 0.01
CA ILE A 81 -1.29 10.02 -0.77
C ILE A 81 -0.81 11.19 -1.64
N ASN A 82 -0.12 12.16 -1.05
CA ASN A 82 0.46 13.28 -1.78
C ASN A 82 1.43 12.83 -2.89
N GLY A 83 2.26 11.82 -2.61
CA GLY A 83 3.19 11.21 -3.58
C GLY A 83 2.47 10.52 -4.75
N LEU A 84 1.44 9.72 -4.47
CA LEU A 84 0.60 9.05 -5.47
C LEU A 84 -0.15 10.06 -6.36
N LEU A 85 -0.66 11.13 -5.75
CA LEU A 85 -1.39 12.19 -6.46
C LEU A 85 -0.48 13.23 -7.12
N ASN A 86 0.84 13.13 -6.95
CA ASN A 86 1.82 14.13 -7.37
C ASN A 86 1.45 15.56 -6.90
N ARG A 87 0.92 15.68 -5.68
CA ARG A 87 0.53 16.96 -5.04
C ARG A 87 1.36 17.18 -3.77
N LYS A 88 1.62 18.44 -3.41
CA LYS A 88 2.51 18.76 -2.26
C LYS A 88 1.80 18.69 -0.89
N SER A 89 0.54 19.13 -0.81
CA SER A 89 -0.15 19.37 0.47
C SER A 89 -1.65 19.10 0.41
N PHE A 90 -2.08 18.16 -0.44
CA PHE A 90 -3.50 17.83 -0.61
C PHE A 90 -4.05 17.07 0.60
N ALA A 91 -3.44 15.92 0.93
CA ALA A 91 -3.70 15.24 2.18
C ALA A 91 -2.88 15.91 3.30
N ARG A 92 -3.58 16.47 4.29
CA ARG A 92 -2.92 17.13 5.43
C ARG A 92 -2.31 16.08 6.35
N THR A 93 -1.01 16.24 6.65
CA THR A 93 -0.35 15.53 7.75
C THR A 93 -0.87 16.12 9.06
N SER A 94 -1.78 15.44 9.77
CA SER A 94 -2.18 15.88 11.10
C SER A 94 -0.98 15.78 12.04
N GLN A 95 -0.41 16.92 12.44
CA GLN A 95 0.66 16.97 13.44
C GLN A 95 0.15 16.74 14.86
N THR A 96 -1.17 16.79 15.08
CA THR A 96 -1.78 16.57 16.40
C THR A 96 -2.40 15.17 16.47
N PRO A 97 -1.75 14.23 17.18
CA PRO A 97 -2.35 12.98 17.61
C PRO A 97 -3.76 13.11 18.21
N GLY A 98 -4.69 12.24 17.83
CA GLY A 98 -5.94 12.01 18.58
C GLY A 98 -7.15 12.86 18.20
N LYS A 99 -7.08 13.78 17.22
CA LYS A 99 -8.24 14.58 16.79
C LYS A 99 -8.99 14.07 15.56
N THR A 100 -8.38 13.22 14.74
CA THR A 100 -9.01 12.77 13.50
C THR A 100 -9.69 11.42 13.72
N ARG A 101 -10.97 11.46 14.10
CA ARG A 101 -11.89 10.30 14.07
C ARG A 101 -12.54 10.11 12.70
N THR A 102 -12.25 11.03 11.78
CA THR A 102 -12.88 11.06 10.47
C THR A 102 -12.16 10.15 9.50
N ILE A 103 -12.95 9.47 8.68
CA ILE A 103 -12.49 8.82 7.46
C ILE A 103 -12.60 9.83 6.34
N ASN A 104 -11.50 10.08 5.62
CA ASN A 104 -11.51 11.06 4.53
C ASN A 104 -11.58 10.35 3.18
N PHE A 105 -12.48 10.80 2.33
CA PHE A 105 -12.69 10.28 0.99
C PHE A 105 -12.15 11.27 -0.02
N TYR A 106 -11.21 10.82 -0.85
CA TYR A 106 -10.60 11.60 -1.91
C TYR A 106 -10.98 11.02 -3.26
N LEU A 107 -11.86 11.69 -4.00
CA LEU A 107 -12.26 11.27 -5.34
C LEU A 107 -11.15 11.58 -6.33
N ILE A 108 -10.63 10.56 -7.01
CA ILE A 108 -9.53 10.66 -7.96
C ILE A 108 -10.07 10.40 -9.36
N ASN A 109 -9.80 11.31 -10.29
CA ASN A 109 -10.22 11.24 -11.69
C ASN A 109 -11.74 11.03 -11.92
N ASN A 110 -12.58 11.18 -10.89
CA ASN A 110 -13.99 10.76 -10.88
C ASN A 110 -14.20 9.25 -11.12
N GLU A 111 -13.18 8.43 -10.84
CA GLU A 111 -13.17 6.99 -11.12
C GLU A 111 -13.11 6.15 -9.84
N PHE A 112 -12.44 6.65 -8.82
CA PHE A 112 -12.28 5.93 -7.56
C PHE A 112 -11.98 6.84 -6.37
N PHE A 113 -12.17 6.27 -5.17
CA PHE A 113 -11.80 6.91 -3.92
C PHE A 113 -10.49 6.36 -3.35
N PHE A 114 -9.59 7.26 -2.97
CA PHE A 114 -8.68 6.96 -1.87
C PHE A 114 -9.37 7.27 -0.54
N VAL A 115 -9.40 6.27 0.35
CA VAL A 115 -10.03 6.38 1.65
C VAL A 115 -8.97 6.39 2.74
N ASP A 116 -8.78 7.56 3.35
CA ASP A 116 -7.78 7.76 4.39
C ASP A 116 -8.36 7.42 5.76
N LEU A 117 -8.00 6.24 6.27
CA LEU A 117 -8.44 5.80 7.59
C LEU A 117 -7.65 6.50 8.70
N PRO A 118 -8.27 6.73 9.88
CA PRO A 118 -7.59 7.33 11.01
C PRO A 118 -6.42 6.44 11.47
N GLY A 119 -5.27 7.08 11.70
CA GLY A 119 -4.06 6.37 12.08
C GLY A 119 -4.11 5.82 13.51
N TYR A 120 -3.56 4.63 13.72
CA TYR A 120 -3.51 3.95 15.03
C TYR A 120 -2.15 4.09 15.72
N GLY A 121 -1.99 3.42 16.86
CA GLY A 121 -0.70 3.22 17.53
C GLY A 121 -0.09 4.47 18.17
N TYR A 122 -0.93 5.37 18.68
CA TYR A 122 -0.49 6.52 19.47
C TYR A 122 0.13 6.06 20.79
N ALA A 123 1.31 6.60 21.11
CA ALA A 123 2.12 6.18 22.26
C ALA A 123 1.45 6.37 23.64
N LYS A 124 0.35 7.14 23.73
CA LYS A 124 -0.39 7.46 24.97
C LYS A 124 -1.89 7.66 24.72
N VAL A 125 -2.56 6.72 24.05
CA VAL A 125 -4.03 6.72 24.00
C VAL A 125 -4.59 5.80 25.08
N SER A 126 -5.69 6.25 25.69
CA SER A 126 -6.44 5.47 26.68
C SER A 126 -7.00 4.18 26.05
N LYS A 127 -7.34 3.19 26.88
CA LYS A 127 -8.02 1.97 26.41
C LYS A 127 -9.31 2.30 25.65
N SER A 128 -10.10 3.24 26.18
CA SER A 128 -11.33 3.73 25.52
C SER A 128 -11.08 4.31 24.13
N GLU A 129 -9.95 4.97 23.88
CA GLU A 129 -9.62 5.49 22.56
C GLU A 129 -9.20 4.39 21.58
N LYS A 130 -8.53 3.34 22.06
CA LYS A 130 -8.24 2.14 21.25
C LYS A 130 -9.53 1.43 20.87
N ASP A 131 -10.44 1.25 21.82
CA ASP A 131 -11.74 0.60 21.60
C ASP A 131 -12.56 1.38 20.55
N LYS A 132 -12.66 2.71 20.70
CA LYS A 132 -13.32 3.58 19.72
C LYS A 132 -12.71 3.52 18.33
N TRP A 133 -11.39 3.46 18.24
CA TRP A 133 -10.74 3.29 16.94
C TRP A 133 -11.07 1.92 16.33
N GLY A 134 -11.12 0.87 17.16
CA GLY A 134 -11.58 -0.45 16.77
C GLY A 134 -13.00 -0.44 16.22
N GLU A 135 -13.94 0.24 16.90
CA GLU A 135 -15.32 0.40 16.42
C GLU A 135 -15.38 1.11 15.05
N VAL A 136 -14.51 2.09 14.79
CA VAL A 136 -14.45 2.78 13.49
C VAL A 136 -13.95 1.84 12.41
N MET A 137 -12.89 1.08 12.69
CA MET A 137 -12.34 0.10 11.74
C MET A 137 -13.32 -1.02 11.45
N GLU A 138 -13.89 -1.63 12.48
CA GLU A 138 -14.90 -2.68 12.35
C GLU A 138 -16.10 -2.18 11.54
N ARG A 139 -16.60 -0.97 11.81
CA ARG A 139 -17.70 -0.37 11.06
C ARG A 139 -17.38 -0.13 9.58
N TYR A 140 -16.16 0.28 9.28
CA TYR A 140 -15.73 0.54 7.91
C TYR A 140 -15.47 -0.75 7.13
N LEU A 141 -14.80 -1.72 7.76
CA LEU A 141 -14.47 -3.00 7.13
C LEU A 141 -15.69 -3.93 7.01
N SER A 142 -16.69 -3.78 7.87
CA SER A 142 -17.92 -4.58 7.81
C SER A 142 -18.79 -4.17 6.62
N ASP A 143 -18.91 -5.03 5.61
CA ASP A 143 -19.84 -4.90 4.48
C ASP A 143 -19.63 -3.61 3.65
N ARG A 144 -18.38 -3.31 3.27
CA ARG A 144 -18.03 -2.22 2.34
C ARG A 144 -17.71 -2.81 0.96
N LYS A 145 -18.74 -2.97 0.14
CA LYS A 145 -18.65 -3.66 -1.17
C LYS A 145 -17.78 -2.90 -2.18
N GLU A 146 -17.66 -1.59 -2.01
CA GLU A 146 -16.84 -0.72 -2.83
C GLU A 146 -15.34 -0.89 -2.56
N LEU A 147 -14.97 -1.41 -1.38
CA LEU A 147 -13.58 -1.56 -0.95
C LEU A 147 -12.89 -2.71 -1.69
N CYS A 148 -12.00 -2.37 -2.61
CA CYS A 148 -11.26 -3.33 -3.43
C CYS A 148 -10.00 -3.85 -2.71
N SER A 149 -9.25 -2.94 -2.08
CA SER A 149 -7.99 -3.32 -1.40
C SER A 149 -7.60 -2.30 -0.35
N ILE A 150 -6.76 -2.76 0.59
CA ILE A 150 -6.24 -1.94 1.68
C ILE A 150 -4.73 -1.84 1.55
N LEU A 151 -4.23 -0.60 1.55
CA LEU A 151 -2.81 -0.30 1.66
C LEU A 151 -2.47 -0.19 3.15
N LEU A 152 -1.81 -1.23 3.69
CA LEU A 152 -1.33 -1.22 5.07
C LEU A 152 0.08 -0.65 5.14
N LEU A 153 0.23 0.56 5.65
CA LEU A 153 1.52 1.24 5.72
C LEU A 153 2.30 0.86 6.97
N VAL A 154 3.56 0.48 6.77
CA VAL A 154 4.54 0.21 7.83
C VAL A 154 5.83 0.98 7.57
N ASP A 155 6.51 1.42 8.63
CA ASP A 155 7.77 2.16 8.51
C ASP A 155 8.93 1.17 8.28
N VAL A 156 9.57 1.20 7.11
CA VAL A 156 10.56 0.17 6.75
C VAL A 156 11.77 0.14 7.66
N ARG A 157 12.06 1.21 8.41
CA ARG A 157 13.24 1.33 9.28
C ARG A 157 13.18 0.40 10.50
N HIS A 158 11.99 -0.07 10.86
CA HIS A 158 11.74 -0.84 12.06
C HIS A 158 10.94 -2.11 11.73
N GLU A 159 10.97 -3.08 12.63
CA GLU A 159 10.00 -4.18 12.60
C GLU A 159 8.58 -3.61 12.80
N PRO A 160 7.54 -4.11 12.08
CA PRO A 160 6.16 -3.72 12.32
C PRO A 160 5.75 -3.91 13.79
N THR A 161 4.84 -3.09 14.29
CA THR A 161 4.38 -3.22 15.69
C THR A 161 3.28 -4.26 15.83
N ASP A 162 2.92 -4.59 17.07
CA ASP A 162 1.76 -5.45 17.33
C ASP A 162 0.44 -4.81 16.86
N ASP A 163 0.33 -3.48 16.92
CA ASP A 163 -0.82 -2.78 16.32
C ASP A 163 -0.86 -2.95 14.78
N ASP A 164 0.30 -3.01 14.10
CA ASP A 164 0.34 -3.28 12.65
C ASP A 164 -0.08 -4.72 12.34
N LYS A 165 0.35 -5.69 13.16
CA LYS A 165 -0.11 -7.09 13.08
C LYS A 165 -1.61 -7.20 13.29
N MET A 166 -2.15 -6.56 14.32
CA MET A 166 -3.58 -6.56 14.63
C MET A 166 -4.41 -5.99 13.47
N MET A 167 -3.96 -4.89 12.87
CA MET A 167 -4.62 -4.32 11.69
C MET A 167 -4.55 -5.29 10.49
N TYR A 168 -3.39 -5.89 10.23
CA TYR A 168 -3.26 -6.91 9.19
C TYR A 168 -4.24 -8.07 9.40
N ASP A 169 -4.33 -8.59 10.63
CA ASP A 169 -5.23 -9.68 10.99
C ASP A 169 -6.70 -9.30 10.80
N TRP A 170 -7.10 -8.08 11.14
CA TRP A 170 -8.45 -7.58 10.86
C TRP A 170 -8.74 -7.52 9.37
N ILE A 171 -7.82 -6.97 8.57
CA ILE A 171 -7.97 -6.92 7.11
C ILE A 171 -8.25 -8.32 6.56
N LYS A 172 -7.51 -9.33 7.05
CA LYS A 172 -7.70 -10.73 6.63
C LYS A 172 -8.94 -11.38 7.19
N PHE A 173 -9.30 -11.10 8.43
CA PHE A 173 -10.52 -11.59 9.05
C PHE A 173 -11.77 -11.14 8.28
N PHE A 174 -11.81 -9.89 7.82
CA PHE A 174 -12.90 -9.38 7.00
C PHE A 174 -12.81 -9.78 5.52
N GLY A 175 -11.78 -10.53 5.12
CA GLY A 175 -11.66 -11.11 3.78
C GLY A 175 -11.08 -10.18 2.71
N TYR A 176 -10.48 -9.04 3.07
CA TYR A 176 -9.94 -8.10 2.10
C TYR A 176 -8.49 -8.41 1.68
N ASN A 177 -8.18 -8.06 0.43
CA ASN A 177 -6.80 -8.02 -0.06
C ASN A 177 -6.01 -6.91 0.64
N CYS A 178 -4.70 -7.17 0.81
CA CYS A 178 -3.80 -6.26 1.50
C CYS A 178 -2.51 -6.10 0.73
N ILE A 179 -2.17 -4.86 0.39
CA ILE A 179 -0.84 -4.50 -0.08
C ILE A 179 -0.14 -3.80 1.08
N VAL A 180 0.90 -4.44 1.63
CA VAL A 180 1.71 -3.82 2.68
C VAL A 180 2.66 -2.82 2.02
N VAL A 181 2.59 -1.57 2.43
CA VAL A 181 3.43 -0.49 1.89
C VAL A 181 4.51 -0.13 2.90
N ALA A 182 5.75 -0.55 2.63
CA ALA A 182 6.91 -0.27 3.46
C ALA A 182 7.47 1.13 3.14
N THR A 183 7.06 2.13 3.92
CA THR A 183 7.38 3.55 3.67
C THR A 183 8.78 3.95 4.13
N LYS A 184 9.22 5.16 3.75
CA LYS A 184 10.51 5.78 4.15
C LYS A 184 11.73 5.01 3.67
N ALA A 185 11.64 4.43 2.48
CA ALA A 185 12.71 3.68 1.82
C ALA A 185 14.02 4.48 1.62
N ASP A 186 13.94 5.81 1.57
CA ASP A 186 15.08 6.72 1.52
C ASP A 186 15.98 6.65 2.76
N LYS A 187 15.47 6.08 3.86
CA LYS A 187 16.20 5.96 5.13
C LYS A 187 16.94 4.64 5.31
N ILE A 188 16.85 3.72 4.34
CA ILE A 188 17.57 2.45 4.37
C ILE A 188 18.30 2.20 3.04
N SER A 189 19.44 1.52 3.09
CA SER A 189 20.18 1.21 1.86
C SER A 189 19.45 0.16 1.02
N ARG A 190 19.49 0.32 -0.31
CA ARG A 190 18.82 -0.59 -1.26
C ARG A 190 19.21 -2.06 -1.07
N GLY A 191 20.47 -2.32 -0.71
CA GLY A 191 20.97 -3.68 -0.45
C GLY A 191 20.27 -4.38 0.71
N ASN A 192 19.62 -3.64 1.62
CA ASN A 192 18.91 -4.18 2.78
C ASN A 192 17.41 -4.37 2.53
N TYR A 193 16.86 -4.01 1.36
CA TYR A 193 15.42 -4.08 1.09
C TYR A 193 14.85 -5.48 1.33
N GLN A 194 15.49 -6.52 0.79
CA GLN A 194 15.03 -7.89 0.96
C GLN A 194 15.02 -8.34 2.43
N LYS A 195 16.01 -7.89 3.22
CA LYS A 195 16.06 -8.17 4.66
C LYS A 195 14.86 -7.56 5.38
N HIS A 196 14.56 -6.29 5.11
CA HIS A 196 13.43 -5.59 5.73
C HIS A 196 12.08 -6.15 5.27
N ILE A 197 11.94 -6.54 4.00
CA ILE A 197 10.75 -7.25 3.51
C ILE A 197 10.55 -8.55 4.29
N SER A 198 11.60 -9.35 4.48
CA SER A 198 11.50 -10.59 5.26
C SER A 198 11.10 -10.33 6.71
N ILE A 199 11.64 -9.28 7.35
CA ILE A 199 11.22 -8.88 8.71
C ILE A 199 9.73 -8.54 8.75
N ILE A 200 9.25 -7.72 7.80
CA ILE A 200 7.85 -7.33 7.70
C ILE A 200 6.95 -8.55 7.51
N ARG A 201 7.29 -9.43 6.55
CA ARG A 201 6.50 -10.64 6.27
C ARG A 201 6.41 -11.56 7.48
N ASN A 202 7.52 -11.74 8.19
CA ASN A 202 7.57 -12.61 9.36
C ASN A 202 6.77 -12.02 10.52
N LYS A 203 6.94 -10.73 10.83
CA LYS A 203 6.24 -10.08 11.95
C LYS A 203 4.73 -10.00 11.71
N LEU A 204 4.32 -9.71 10.48
CA LEU A 204 2.91 -9.65 10.11
C LEU A 204 2.29 -11.05 9.85
N GLU A 205 3.10 -12.11 9.84
CA GLU A 205 2.69 -13.47 9.48
C GLU A 205 1.94 -13.51 8.15
N MET A 206 2.49 -12.80 7.15
CA MET A 206 1.76 -12.51 5.93
C MET A 206 1.41 -13.77 5.13
N ASN A 207 0.22 -13.78 4.56
CA ASN A 207 -0.17 -14.73 3.52
C ASN A 207 0.86 -14.72 2.37
N PRO A 208 1.21 -15.88 1.80
CA PRO A 208 2.24 -15.97 0.76
C PRO A 208 2.01 -15.09 -0.47
N ASP A 209 0.74 -14.86 -0.83
CA ASP A 209 0.36 -14.09 -2.03
C ASP A 209 0.21 -12.59 -1.78
N ASP A 210 0.19 -12.15 -0.51
CA ASP A 210 0.15 -10.72 -0.21
C ASP A 210 1.44 -10.01 -0.62
N LYS A 211 1.29 -8.79 -1.09
CA LYS A 211 2.37 -8.00 -1.69
C LYS A 211 2.98 -7.03 -0.66
N VAL A 212 4.28 -6.77 -0.78
CA VAL A 212 4.98 -5.77 0.06
C VAL A 212 5.69 -4.75 -0.84
N VAL A 213 5.13 -3.57 -1.06
CA VAL A 213 5.75 -2.55 -1.90
C VAL A 213 6.62 -1.61 -1.05
N ILE A 214 7.91 -1.50 -1.37
CA ILE A 214 8.79 -0.51 -0.74
C ILE A 214 8.59 0.85 -1.40
N THR A 215 8.37 1.90 -0.60
CA THR A 215 8.13 3.25 -1.12
C THR A 215 8.88 4.35 -0.35
N SER A 216 9.21 5.43 -1.06
CA SER A 216 9.52 6.73 -0.45
C SER A 216 8.75 7.81 -1.20
N ALA A 217 7.93 8.56 -0.46
CA ALA A 217 7.17 9.66 -1.04
C ALA A 217 8.08 10.86 -1.40
N SER A 218 9.13 11.12 -0.61
CA SER A 218 10.06 12.24 -0.87
C SER A 218 10.92 11.99 -2.11
N ASP A 219 11.40 10.75 -2.26
CA ASP A 219 12.34 10.38 -3.30
C ASP A 219 11.64 9.68 -4.48
N LYS A 220 10.30 9.61 -4.44
CA LYS A 220 9.42 8.94 -5.42
C LYS A 220 9.76 7.46 -5.68
N ILE A 221 10.47 6.82 -4.74
CA ILE A 221 10.83 5.41 -4.84
C ILE A 221 9.56 4.55 -4.78
N GLY A 222 9.41 3.62 -5.72
CA GLY A 222 8.34 2.61 -5.72
C GLY A 222 6.92 3.13 -5.96
N ILE A 223 6.73 4.42 -6.25
CA ILE A 223 5.40 5.01 -6.49
C ILE A 223 4.76 4.42 -7.75
N ALA A 224 5.51 4.31 -8.86
CA ALA A 224 5.02 3.68 -10.08
C ALA A 224 4.70 2.18 -9.88
N ASN A 225 5.48 1.48 -9.05
CA ASN A 225 5.19 0.09 -8.69
C ASN A 225 3.91 -0.02 -7.86
N LEU A 226 3.70 0.87 -6.89
CA LEU A 226 2.47 0.86 -6.10
C LEU A 226 1.23 1.13 -6.98
N TRP A 227 1.33 2.02 -7.97
CA TRP A 227 0.26 2.21 -8.95
C TRP A 227 -0.03 0.97 -9.79
N ASP A 228 1.00 0.24 -10.25
CA ASP A 228 0.79 -1.05 -10.95
C ASP A 228 -0.05 -2.00 -10.08
N GLU A 229 0.30 -2.15 -8.80
CA GLU A 229 -0.40 -3.06 -7.89
C GLU A 229 -1.83 -2.59 -7.60
N ILE A 230 -2.06 -1.28 -7.44
CA ILE A 230 -3.40 -0.72 -7.26
C ILE A 230 -4.27 -1.00 -8.49
N VAL A 231 -3.75 -0.80 -9.70
CA VAL A 231 -4.48 -1.09 -10.94
C VAL A 231 -4.82 -2.58 -11.05
N GLU A 232 -3.89 -3.47 -10.72
CA GLU A 232 -4.13 -4.91 -10.74
C GLU A 232 -5.25 -5.34 -9.76
N GLU A 233 -5.30 -4.74 -8.57
CA GLU A 233 -6.40 -4.97 -7.62
C GLU A 233 -7.74 -4.44 -8.14
N TYR A 234 -7.75 -3.33 -8.87
CA TYR A 234 -8.98 -2.83 -9.51
C TYR A 234 -9.53 -3.80 -10.54
N GLU A 235 -8.64 -4.22 -11.44
CA GLU A 235 -8.99 -5.10 -12.55
C GLU A 235 -9.46 -6.47 -12.04
N SER A 236 -8.87 -6.98 -10.96
CA SER A 236 -9.30 -8.24 -10.33
C SER A 236 -10.70 -8.18 -9.72
N HIS A 237 -11.15 -6.98 -9.32
CA HIS A 237 -12.51 -6.71 -8.83
C HIS A 237 -13.49 -6.33 -9.95
N GLY A 238 -13.06 -6.37 -11.22
CA GLY A 238 -13.89 -6.07 -12.38
C GLY A 238 -14.03 -4.58 -12.71
N TYR A 239 -13.30 -3.71 -12.01
CA TYR A 239 -13.26 -2.27 -12.31
C TYR A 239 -12.18 -1.95 -13.34
N LYS A 240 -12.34 -0.82 -14.04
CA LYS A 240 -11.32 -0.29 -14.96
C LYS A 240 -10.96 1.12 -14.52
N ILE A 241 -9.67 1.39 -14.37
CA ILE A 241 -9.12 2.73 -14.20
C ILE A 241 -8.56 3.20 -15.53
N THR A 242 -8.68 4.49 -15.84
CA THR A 242 -8.03 5.06 -17.01
C THR A 242 -6.51 5.05 -16.81
N THR A 243 -5.82 4.26 -17.62
CA THR A 243 -4.36 4.21 -17.72
C THR A 243 -3.90 4.82 -19.05
N GLU A 244 -2.63 5.20 -19.15
CA GLU A 244 -2.07 5.73 -20.41
C GLU A 244 -2.18 4.74 -21.57
N GLU A 245 -2.05 3.44 -21.28
CA GLU A 245 -2.14 2.34 -22.26
C GLU A 245 -3.56 2.24 -22.87
N ASN A 246 -4.60 2.62 -22.13
CA ASN A 246 -5.99 2.58 -22.58
C ASN A 246 -6.43 3.87 -23.27
N ASN A 247 -5.75 5.00 -23.04
CA ASN A 247 -6.09 6.29 -23.61
C ASN A 247 -5.62 6.44 -25.07
N SER A 248 -4.51 5.77 -25.45
CA SER A 248 -3.96 5.77 -26.81
C SER A 248 -4.75 4.94 -27.84
N ASN A 249 -5.70 4.10 -27.38
CA ASN A 249 -6.60 3.33 -28.24
C ASN A 249 -7.91 4.07 -28.56
N ILE A 250 -8.11 5.28 -28.02
CA ILE A 250 -9.31 6.11 -28.27
C ILE A 250 -8.99 7.24 -29.27
N GLU A 251 -7.71 7.55 -29.49
CA GLU A 251 -7.25 8.62 -30.40
C GLU A 251 -6.77 8.12 -31.78
N ASN A 252 -7.05 6.86 -32.18
CA ASN A 252 -6.76 6.35 -33.53
C ASN A 252 -8.01 5.78 -34.20
#